data_AF-A0A2S7QS34-F1
#
_entry.id   AF-A0A2S7QS34-F1
#
_cell.length_a   1.000
_cell.length_b   1.000
_cell.length_c   1.000
_cell.angle_alpha   90.00
_cell.angle_beta   90.00
_cell.angle_gamma   90.00
#
_symmetry.space_group_name_H-M   'P 1'
#
loop_
_entity.id
_entity.type
_entity.pdbx_description
1 polymer ?
#
loop_
_entity_poly.entity_id
_entity_poly.type
_entity_poly.pdbx_seq_one_letter_code
_entity_poly.pdbx_strand_id
1 'polypeptide(L)'
;MLPHTLVVSNDWVMEGGVNILWLPSEYRTMVVAIYRGFIVFREPTSGEVPAYAILSHTWGEEEVVYQDLKKGKNKSTTVNKAGWRKIQFCAKQAAADGLEYFWVDTCCIDKKSAVELGAAINSMFRWYQNAARCYVYLSDVSKPDTEVDDQKAWGEAFKKSRWFTRGWTLQELIAPRLVDFFSSEGRRLGSKLSFVSEISEITGISNKALRGDALSNFSIKERRSWAEHRNTTVGEDEAYCLIGIFDVSMVPNYGERRDQAFRRLEDEIHRMYKGQFIRVDFEQFAVGLNLTSFPEATQFVAREKELSEMHELLQDHSSRTCVILHGLGGIGKTQLAITYARRQKEKHTVIFWLNANNEDSLKLSFRDIAQQVLRHHPSTSMLSSIDQHKDLDQVVSVVKGWLDSPQNTRWLMIYDNFDNPKTPGNPDNSAVDIRQFLPRSDHGSIIITTRSSQVKQGIRIHIQKLQDVSEGLEIVSNMSGRKGIEKDPDAIALVKELDGLPLALSTAGVYLEHVTTSFSDYLRLYKTSWLKLQTTSPLLDS
;
A
#
# COMPACT_ATOMS: atom_id res chain seq x y z
N MET A 1 -32.57 -34.70 -14.52
CA MET A 1 -33.70 -33.89 -15.04
C MET A 1 -33.32 -32.42 -14.87
N LEU A 2 -33.02 -31.71 -15.96
CA LEU A 2 -33.36 -30.28 -16.01
C LEU A 2 -34.91 -30.25 -16.11
N PRO A 3 -35.68 -29.29 -15.55
CA PRO A 3 -35.38 -27.85 -15.65
C PRO A 3 -36.10 -26.85 -14.66
N HIS A 4 -35.83 -25.54 -14.87
CA HIS A 4 -36.68 -24.35 -14.60
C HIS A 4 -37.10 -23.99 -13.16
N THR A 5 -36.51 -22.93 -12.59
CA THR A 5 -37.23 -21.76 -12.04
C THR A 5 -36.24 -20.64 -11.69
N LEU A 6 -35.89 -19.81 -12.67
CA LEU A 6 -35.30 -18.49 -12.41
C LEU A 6 -36.40 -17.56 -11.87
N VAL A 7 -36.17 -16.94 -10.71
CA VAL A 7 -37.11 -15.99 -10.11
C VAL A 7 -36.37 -14.74 -9.64
N VAL A 8 -37.01 -13.58 -9.81
CA VAL A 8 -36.52 -12.30 -9.29
C VAL A 8 -37.42 -11.91 -8.13
N SER A 9 -36.81 -11.80 -6.96
CA SER A 9 -37.44 -11.32 -5.73
C SER A 9 -36.48 -10.35 -5.11
N ASN A 10 -37.00 -9.19 -4.69
CA ASN A 10 -36.24 -8.16 -4.01
C ASN A 10 -34.83 -8.15 -4.53
N ASP A 11 -34.74 -7.67 -5.78
CA ASP A 11 -33.52 -7.01 -6.10
C ASP A 11 -32.33 -7.99 -6.22
N TRP A 12 -32.52 -9.17 -6.82
CA TRP A 12 -31.48 -10.13 -7.28
C TRP A 12 -32.06 -11.02 -8.40
N VAL A 13 -31.21 -11.47 -9.34
CA VAL A 13 -31.51 -12.57 -10.29
C VAL A 13 -31.00 -13.88 -9.71
N MET A 14 -31.82 -14.93 -9.74
CA MET A 14 -31.51 -16.24 -9.15
C MET A 14 -31.63 -17.36 -10.19
N GLU A 15 -30.74 -18.36 -10.20
CA GLU A 15 -30.93 -19.66 -10.87
C GLU A 15 -30.63 -20.80 -9.90
N GLY A 16 -31.60 -21.73 -9.70
CA GLY A 16 -31.42 -22.89 -8.83
C GLY A 16 -31.26 -22.60 -7.33
N GLY A 17 -31.61 -21.40 -6.86
CA GLY A 17 -31.36 -20.97 -5.47
C GLY A 17 -30.04 -20.22 -5.27
N VAL A 18 -29.29 -19.97 -6.36
CA VAL A 18 -28.01 -19.25 -6.37
C VAL A 18 -28.20 -17.85 -6.97
N ASN A 19 -27.66 -16.84 -6.28
CA ASN A 19 -27.66 -15.43 -6.69
C ASN A 19 -26.75 -15.24 -7.91
N ILE A 20 -27.29 -14.71 -9.01
CA ILE A 20 -26.55 -14.39 -10.23
C ILE A 20 -26.05 -12.94 -10.20
N LEU A 21 -26.90 -11.93 -9.96
CA LEU A 21 -26.50 -10.53 -9.64
C LEU A 21 -27.70 -9.56 -9.44
N TRP A 22 -27.57 -8.53 -8.57
CA TRP A 22 -28.24 -7.20 -8.62
C TRP A 22 -27.63 -6.18 -7.64
N LEU A 23 -27.59 -4.88 -7.99
CA LEU A 23 -27.26 -3.74 -7.08
C LEU A 23 -27.83 -2.37 -7.57
N PRO A 24 -28.45 -1.53 -6.73
CA PRO A 24 -28.77 -0.12 -6.89
C PRO A 24 -28.18 0.74 -5.76
N SER A 25 -28.64 1.99 -5.78
CA SER A 25 -27.88 3.24 -5.71
C SER A 25 -27.02 3.47 -4.49
N GLU A 26 -27.20 2.69 -3.43
CA GLU A 26 -26.51 2.88 -2.15
C GLU A 26 -25.26 1.98 -2.02
N TYR A 27 -25.08 0.99 -2.92
CA TYR A 27 -24.07 -0.08 -2.81
C TYR A 27 -22.89 0.03 -3.80
N ARG A 28 -22.58 1.23 -4.30
CA ARG A 28 -21.51 1.44 -5.30
C ARG A 28 -20.15 1.89 -4.75
N THR A 29 -20.03 2.06 -3.45
CA THR A 29 -18.77 2.40 -2.77
C THR A 29 -18.27 1.32 -1.80
N MET A 30 -19.09 0.33 -1.44
CA MET A 30 -18.74 -0.75 -0.50
C MET A 30 -19.60 -2.00 -0.74
N VAL A 31 -19.08 -3.14 -1.21
CA VAL A 31 -19.71 -4.47 -1.01
C VAL A 31 -18.67 -5.62 -1.07
N VAL A 32 -18.84 -6.58 -0.16
CA VAL A 32 -18.13 -7.83 0.16
C VAL A 32 -19.20 -8.94 0.32
N ALA A 33 -18.85 -10.21 0.07
CA ALA A 33 -19.74 -11.38 0.16
C ALA A 33 -19.81 -12.02 1.56
N ILE A 34 -20.86 -12.83 1.82
CA ILE A 34 -21.09 -13.50 3.11
C ILE A 34 -21.40 -15.00 3.02
N TYR A 35 -20.71 -15.76 3.87
CA TYR A 35 -20.80 -17.20 4.14
C TYR A 35 -21.48 -17.47 5.49
N ARG A 36 -22.36 -18.48 5.57
CA ARG A 36 -23.01 -18.99 6.81
C ARG A 36 -23.71 -17.94 7.69
N GLY A 37 -24.35 -16.94 7.07
CA GLY A 37 -25.32 -16.09 7.77
C GLY A 37 -24.76 -14.92 8.57
N PHE A 38 -23.50 -14.50 8.36
CA PHE A 38 -22.97 -13.25 8.92
C PHE A 38 -22.36 -12.29 7.91
N ILE A 39 -23.02 -11.13 7.81
CA ILE A 39 -22.64 -9.81 7.30
C ILE A 39 -21.15 -9.33 7.35
N VAL A 40 -20.21 -9.60 6.43
CA VAL A 40 -18.89 -8.90 6.40
C VAL A 40 -18.82 -7.98 5.18
N PHE A 41 -18.71 -6.67 5.42
CA PHE A 41 -18.38 -5.58 4.48
C PHE A 41 -17.18 -4.83 5.04
N ARG A 42 -16.12 -4.62 4.24
CA ARG A 42 -14.86 -4.14 4.80
C ARG A 42 -14.05 -3.34 3.75
N GLU A 43 -13.71 -2.09 4.10
CA GLU A 43 -12.65 -1.30 3.44
C GLU A 43 -11.32 -2.06 3.50
N PRO A 44 -10.33 -1.79 2.63
CA PRO A 44 -8.96 -2.25 2.86
C PRO A 44 -8.31 -1.45 4.00
N THR A 45 -8.99 -1.40 5.14
CA THR A 45 -8.37 -1.32 6.46
C THR A 45 -8.60 -2.62 7.23
N SER A 46 -9.43 -3.56 6.74
CA SER A 46 -9.53 -4.91 7.32
C SER A 46 -10.39 -5.84 6.40
N GLY A 47 -10.09 -7.15 6.17
CA GLY A 47 -10.91 -8.29 5.58
C GLY A 47 -11.20 -8.49 4.05
N GLU A 48 -11.46 -9.75 3.67
CA GLU A 48 -11.37 -10.35 2.31
C GLU A 48 -12.53 -10.01 1.34
N VAL A 49 -12.23 -9.43 0.17
CA VAL A 49 -13.15 -9.25 -0.98
C VAL A 49 -13.29 -10.57 -1.76
N PRO A 50 -14.50 -11.03 -2.15
CA PRO A 50 -14.67 -12.28 -2.90
C PRO A 50 -14.03 -12.20 -4.30
N ALA A 51 -13.52 -13.32 -4.79
CA ALA A 51 -12.97 -13.41 -6.14
C ALA A 51 -14.09 -13.21 -7.19
N TYR A 52 -13.84 -12.36 -8.18
CA TYR A 52 -14.78 -12.08 -9.27
C TYR A 52 -14.06 -12.00 -10.62
N ALA A 53 -14.82 -12.28 -11.68
CA ALA A 53 -14.42 -12.02 -13.06
C ALA A 53 -14.82 -10.60 -13.48
N ILE A 54 -14.06 -10.01 -14.40
CA ILE A 54 -14.40 -8.71 -14.99
C ILE A 54 -14.42 -8.81 -16.51
N LEU A 55 -15.45 -8.24 -17.15
CA LEU A 55 -15.58 -8.25 -18.60
C LEU A 55 -14.98 -6.98 -19.21
N SER A 56 -13.97 -7.15 -20.05
CA SER A 56 -13.49 -6.13 -20.97
C SER A 56 -14.06 -6.38 -22.37
N HIS A 57 -14.67 -5.36 -22.96
CA HIS A 57 -15.27 -5.47 -24.28
C HIS A 57 -15.38 -4.10 -24.95
N THR A 58 -15.50 -4.09 -26.27
CA THR A 58 -15.88 -2.87 -26.98
C THR A 58 -17.38 -2.75 -27.07
N TRP A 59 -17.92 -1.58 -26.75
CA TRP A 59 -19.35 -1.31 -26.91
C TRP A 59 -19.74 -1.40 -28.38
N GLY A 60 -20.85 -2.08 -28.64
CA GLY A 60 -21.44 -2.27 -29.96
C GLY A 60 -22.88 -1.77 -30.00
N GLU A 61 -23.64 -2.29 -30.97
CA GLU A 61 -25.07 -2.00 -31.08
C GLU A 61 -25.84 -2.61 -29.91
N GLU A 62 -26.85 -1.88 -29.40
CA GLU A 62 -27.75 -2.32 -28.34
C GLU A 62 -27.05 -2.90 -27.09
N GLU A 63 -26.23 -2.08 -26.42
CA GLU A 63 -25.69 -2.48 -25.11
C GLU A 63 -26.79 -2.61 -24.05
N VAL A 64 -26.59 -3.57 -23.14
CA VAL A 64 -27.41 -3.70 -21.93
C VAL A 64 -26.88 -2.71 -20.91
N VAL A 65 -27.70 -1.72 -20.56
CA VAL A 65 -27.35 -0.69 -19.58
C VAL A 65 -27.96 -0.98 -18.23
N TYR A 66 -27.46 -0.34 -17.19
CA TYR A 66 -27.95 -0.48 -15.82
C TYR A 66 -29.48 -0.33 -15.69
N GLN A 67 -30.07 0.60 -16.45
CA GLN A 67 -31.52 0.84 -16.43
C GLN A 67 -32.35 -0.32 -17.00
N ASP A 68 -31.77 -1.15 -17.87
CA ASP A 68 -32.44 -2.32 -18.46
C ASP A 68 -32.60 -3.46 -17.46
N LEU A 69 -31.80 -3.45 -16.39
CA LEU A 69 -31.77 -4.46 -15.33
C LEU A 69 -32.61 -4.06 -14.11
N LYS A 70 -33.22 -2.87 -14.09
CA LYS A 70 -34.08 -2.42 -12.99
C LYS A 70 -35.39 -3.20 -12.90
N LYS A 71 -35.90 -3.35 -11.68
CA LYS A 71 -37.18 -3.99 -11.35
C LYS A 71 -38.32 -3.35 -12.15
N GLY A 72 -39.18 -4.18 -12.75
CA GLY A 72 -40.34 -3.74 -13.55
C GLY A 72 -40.06 -3.47 -15.04
N LYS A 73 -38.82 -3.65 -15.52
CA LYS A 73 -38.51 -3.60 -16.96
C LYS A 73 -38.80 -4.91 -17.67
N ASN A 74 -39.14 -4.81 -18.96
CA ASN A 74 -39.44 -5.98 -19.78
C ASN A 74 -38.16 -6.78 -20.05
N LYS A 75 -38.01 -7.91 -19.37
CA LYS A 75 -36.86 -8.80 -19.54
C LYS A 75 -36.74 -9.35 -20.96
N SER A 76 -37.86 -9.55 -21.67
CA SER A 76 -37.83 -10.10 -23.04
C SER A 76 -37.14 -9.14 -24.02
N THR A 77 -37.27 -7.83 -23.82
CA THR A 77 -36.59 -6.84 -24.65
C THR A 77 -35.10 -6.74 -24.31
N THR A 78 -34.72 -6.93 -23.05
CA THR A 78 -33.31 -6.86 -22.62
C THR A 78 -32.49 -8.04 -23.13
N VAL A 79 -33.03 -9.26 -23.11
CA VAL A 79 -32.31 -10.46 -23.57
C VAL A 79 -32.10 -10.52 -25.09
N ASN A 80 -32.91 -9.77 -25.85
CA ASN A 80 -32.79 -9.69 -27.31
C ASN A 80 -31.72 -8.70 -27.77
N LYS A 81 -31.24 -7.83 -26.88
CA LYS A 81 -30.17 -6.88 -27.18
C LYS A 81 -28.87 -7.62 -27.52
N ALA A 82 -28.14 -7.15 -28.54
CA ALA A 82 -26.87 -7.76 -28.93
C ALA A 82 -25.84 -7.78 -27.77
N GLY A 83 -25.84 -6.77 -26.90
CA GLY A 83 -24.98 -6.71 -25.71
C GLY A 83 -25.24 -7.83 -24.68
N TRP A 84 -26.43 -8.45 -24.68
CA TRP A 84 -26.75 -9.55 -23.75
C TRP A 84 -25.84 -10.77 -23.94
N ARG A 85 -25.39 -11.02 -25.17
CA ARG A 85 -24.48 -12.13 -25.48
C ARG A 85 -23.15 -12.02 -24.74
N LYS A 86 -22.64 -10.80 -24.56
CA LYS A 86 -21.38 -10.52 -23.86
C LYS A 86 -21.51 -10.80 -22.35
N ILE A 87 -22.64 -10.39 -21.76
CA ILE A 87 -22.98 -10.68 -20.36
C ILE A 87 -23.11 -12.18 -20.15
N GLN A 88 -23.87 -12.85 -21.03
CA GLN A 88 -24.06 -14.30 -20.94
C GLN A 88 -22.75 -15.07 -21.11
N PHE A 89 -21.89 -14.64 -22.02
CA PHE A 89 -20.55 -15.18 -22.18
C PHE A 89 -19.74 -15.03 -20.87
N CYS A 90 -19.69 -13.82 -20.31
CA CYS A 90 -18.93 -13.54 -19.09
C CYS A 90 -19.42 -14.43 -17.92
N ALA A 91 -20.74 -14.53 -17.73
CA ALA A 91 -21.33 -15.38 -16.69
C ALA A 91 -20.95 -16.85 -16.86
N LYS A 92 -21.05 -17.39 -18.08
CA LYS A 92 -20.70 -18.78 -18.39
C LYS A 92 -19.21 -19.05 -18.17
N GLN A 93 -18.36 -18.13 -18.61
CA GLN A 93 -16.91 -18.29 -18.47
C GLN A 93 -16.47 -18.16 -17.01
N ALA A 94 -17.04 -17.22 -16.26
CA ALA A 94 -16.82 -17.09 -14.82
C ALA A 94 -17.19 -18.39 -14.09
N ALA A 95 -18.37 -18.95 -14.37
CA ALA A 95 -18.81 -20.22 -13.80
C ALA A 95 -17.87 -21.39 -14.17
N ALA A 96 -17.40 -21.44 -15.43
CA ALA A 96 -16.45 -22.45 -15.89
C ALA A 96 -15.10 -22.38 -15.16
N ASP A 97 -14.67 -21.17 -14.77
CA ASP A 97 -13.44 -20.93 -14.01
C ASP A 97 -13.65 -20.98 -12.48
N GLY A 98 -14.85 -21.37 -12.01
CA GLY A 98 -15.17 -21.50 -10.59
C GLY A 98 -15.40 -20.17 -9.87
N LEU A 99 -15.70 -19.10 -10.60
CA LEU A 99 -15.99 -17.78 -10.05
C LEU A 99 -17.50 -17.57 -9.91
N GLU A 100 -17.94 -17.22 -8.70
CA GLU A 100 -19.36 -16.99 -8.40
C GLU A 100 -19.86 -15.61 -8.83
N TYR A 101 -18.94 -14.65 -8.99
CA TYR A 101 -19.27 -13.25 -9.26
C TYR A 101 -18.59 -12.77 -10.54
N PHE A 102 -19.29 -11.91 -11.31
CA PHE A 102 -18.71 -11.20 -12.43
C PHE A 102 -19.21 -9.75 -12.53
N TRP A 103 -18.41 -8.88 -13.13
CA TRP A 103 -18.70 -7.45 -13.28
C TRP A 103 -18.61 -7.00 -14.75
N VAL A 104 -19.54 -6.13 -15.15
CA VAL A 104 -19.61 -5.55 -16.51
C VAL A 104 -19.96 -4.06 -16.42
N ASP A 105 -19.09 -3.19 -16.94
CA ASP A 105 -19.21 -1.72 -16.85
C ASP A 105 -20.54 -1.19 -17.42
N THR A 106 -21.03 -1.80 -18.50
CA THR A 106 -22.25 -1.34 -19.20
C THR A 106 -23.47 -1.39 -18.31
N CYS A 107 -23.60 -2.42 -17.49
CA CYS A 107 -24.79 -2.67 -16.69
C CYS A 107 -24.58 -2.59 -15.16
N CYS A 108 -23.33 -2.54 -14.67
CA CYS A 108 -23.05 -2.35 -13.24
C CYS A 108 -22.98 -0.87 -12.82
N ILE A 109 -22.73 0.05 -13.77
CA ILE A 109 -22.63 1.50 -13.51
C ILE A 109 -23.89 2.22 -14.01
N ASP A 110 -24.53 3.00 -13.15
CA ASP A 110 -25.57 3.96 -13.51
C ASP A 110 -24.94 5.22 -14.06
N LYS A 111 -24.71 5.18 -15.37
CA LYS A 111 -24.17 6.31 -16.13
C LYS A 111 -25.08 7.55 -16.10
N LYS A 112 -26.31 7.47 -15.57
CA LYS A 112 -27.18 8.65 -15.34
C LYS A 112 -26.87 9.38 -14.03
N SER A 113 -26.17 8.74 -13.10
CA SER A 113 -25.74 9.34 -11.83
C SER A 113 -24.32 9.89 -11.99
N ALA A 114 -24.18 11.21 -12.10
CA ALA A 114 -22.88 11.86 -12.30
C ALA A 114 -21.91 11.58 -11.13
N VAL A 115 -22.43 11.55 -9.89
CA VAL A 115 -21.66 11.25 -8.67
C VAL A 115 -21.02 9.87 -8.77
N GLU A 116 -21.83 8.90 -9.16
CA GLU A 116 -21.41 7.52 -9.23
C GLU A 116 -20.54 7.23 -10.45
N LEU A 117 -20.88 7.79 -11.60
CA LEU A 117 -20.05 7.72 -12.80
C LEU A 117 -18.66 8.29 -12.50
N GLY A 118 -18.58 9.39 -11.75
CA GLY A 118 -17.32 9.95 -11.26
C GLY A 118 -16.54 9.01 -10.34
N ALA A 119 -17.21 8.41 -9.35
CA ALA A 119 -16.60 7.43 -8.45
C ALA A 119 -16.12 6.17 -9.18
N ALA A 120 -16.90 5.71 -10.16
CA ALA A 120 -16.58 4.54 -10.98
C ALA A 120 -15.36 4.79 -11.86
N ILE A 121 -15.31 5.94 -12.56
CA ILE A 121 -14.16 6.34 -13.38
C ILE A 121 -12.86 6.33 -12.56
N ASN A 122 -12.87 6.89 -11.35
CA ASN A 122 -11.70 6.91 -10.45
C ASN A 122 -11.38 5.53 -9.84
N SER A 123 -12.28 4.56 -9.90
CA SER A 123 -12.10 3.21 -9.32
C SER A 123 -11.84 2.12 -10.35
N MET A 124 -12.12 2.35 -11.64
CA MET A 124 -12.06 1.31 -12.68
C MET A 124 -10.73 0.59 -12.73
N PHE A 125 -9.61 1.34 -12.73
CA PHE A 125 -8.28 0.73 -12.77
C PHE A 125 -8.08 -0.28 -11.63
N ARG A 126 -8.46 0.11 -10.40
CA ARG A 126 -8.38 -0.76 -9.22
C ARG A 126 -9.32 -1.95 -9.29
N TRP A 127 -10.53 -1.80 -9.85
CA TRP A 127 -11.44 -2.92 -10.06
C TRP A 127 -10.92 -3.94 -11.07
N TYR A 128 -10.27 -3.47 -12.14
CA TYR A 128 -9.58 -4.35 -13.09
C TYR A 128 -8.34 -5.01 -12.45
N GLN A 129 -7.57 -4.26 -11.66
CA GLN A 129 -6.39 -4.78 -10.95
C GLN A 129 -6.71 -5.89 -9.95
N ASN A 130 -7.84 -5.77 -9.24
CA ASN A 130 -8.26 -6.71 -8.21
C ASN A 130 -9.12 -7.87 -8.74
N ALA A 131 -9.51 -7.86 -10.02
CA ALA A 131 -10.26 -8.95 -10.61
C ALA A 131 -9.42 -10.24 -10.63
N ALA A 132 -10.04 -11.37 -10.29
CA ALA A 132 -9.38 -12.67 -10.34
C ALA A 132 -9.04 -13.06 -11.78
N ARG A 133 -9.94 -12.73 -12.73
CA ARG A 133 -9.74 -12.87 -14.17
C ARG A 133 -10.40 -11.72 -14.92
N CYS A 134 -9.73 -11.21 -15.95
CA CYS A 134 -10.30 -10.32 -16.94
C CYS A 134 -10.56 -11.10 -18.23
N TYR A 135 -11.82 -11.15 -18.67
CA TYR A 135 -12.20 -11.76 -19.93
C TYR A 135 -12.33 -10.68 -20.99
N VAL A 136 -11.51 -10.74 -22.03
CA VAL A 136 -11.60 -9.85 -23.17
C VAL A 136 -12.43 -10.52 -24.26
N TYR A 137 -13.62 -10.00 -24.50
CA TYR A 137 -14.53 -10.50 -25.54
C TYR A 137 -14.36 -9.68 -26.83
N LEU A 138 -13.77 -10.29 -27.86
CA LEU A 138 -13.48 -9.67 -29.15
C LEU A 138 -14.60 -9.97 -30.15
N SER A 139 -15.58 -9.07 -30.26
CA SER A 139 -16.73 -9.26 -31.15
C SER A 139 -16.38 -9.25 -32.64
N ASP A 140 -15.19 -8.77 -33.01
CA ASP A 140 -14.69 -8.64 -34.39
C ASP A 140 -13.64 -9.70 -34.76
N VAL A 141 -13.40 -10.69 -33.88
CA VAL A 141 -12.50 -11.81 -34.14
C VAL A 141 -13.31 -13.10 -34.09
N SER A 142 -13.38 -13.82 -35.21
CA SER A 142 -14.05 -15.12 -35.31
C SER A 142 -13.02 -16.23 -35.25
N LYS A 143 -13.30 -17.29 -34.49
CA LYS A 143 -12.52 -18.53 -34.48
C LYS A 143 -13.41 -19.68 -34.98
N PRO A 144 -13.24 -20.13 -36.23
CA PRO A 144 -14.02 -21.23 -36.80
C PRO A 144 -13.86 -22.53 -36.00
N ASP A 145 -14.90 -23.36 -36.00
CA ASP A 145 -14.88 -24.68 -35.34
C ASP A 145 -14.16 -25.69 -36.25
N THR A 146 -12.83 -25.65 -36.24
CA THR A 146 -11.97 -26.63 -36.93
C THR A 146 -11.18 -27.42 -35.89
N GLU A 147 -11.02 -28.73 -36.11
CA GLU A 147 -10.28 -29.63 -35.20
C GLU A 147 -8.79 -29.23 -35.02
N VAL A 148 -8.26 -28.39 -35.92
CA VAL A 148 -6.90 -27.85 -35.86
C VAL A 148 -6.95 -26.42 -35.34
N ASP A 149 -6.25 -26.14 -34.24
CA ASP A 149 -6.05 -24.77 -33.74
C ASP A 149 -5.05 -24.02 -34.63
N ASP A 150 -5.53 -23.51 -35.77
CA ASP A 150 -4.72 -22.72 -36.67
C ASP A 150 -4.78 -21.24 -36.29
N GLN A 151 -3.79 -20.77 -35.54
CA GLN A 151 -3.63 -19.35 -35.21
C GLN A 151 -3.56 -18.46 -36.47
N LYS A 152 -3.17 -19.00 -37.64
CA LYS A 152 -3.21 -18.23 -38.90
C LYS A 152 -4.62 -17.84 -39.32
N ALA A 153 -5.63 -18.62 -38.94
CA ALA A 153 -7.02 -18.38 -39.34
C ALA A 153 -7.63 -17.14 -38.67
N TRP A 154 -7.24 -16.83 -37.43
CA TRP A 154 -7.81 -15.73 -36.64
C TRP A 154 -6.78 -14.68 -36.18
N GLY A 155 -5.48 -14.96 -36.29
CA GLY A 155 -4.41 -14.10 -35.80
C GLY A 155 -4.35 -12.72 -36.45
N GLU A 156 -4.64 -12.63 -37.76
CA GLU A 156 -4.72 -11.34 -38.45
C GLU A 156 -5.92 -10.50 -37.96
N ALA A 157 -7.06 -11.13 -37.70
CA ALA A 157 -8.23 -10.45 -37.14
C ALA A 157 -7.96 -9.99 -35.70
N PHE A 158 -7.26 -10.81 -34.90
CA PHE A 158 -6.82 -10.44 -33.56
C PHE A 158 -5.95 -9.18 -33.58
N LYS A 159 -4.90 -9.15 -34.42
CA LYS A 159 -4.01 -7.98 -34.55
C LYS A 159 -4.73 -6.70 -34.95
N LYS A 160 -5.80 -6.82 -35.75
CA LYS A 160 -6.61 -5.69 -36.26
C LYS A 160 -7.83 -5.39 -35.39
N SER A 161 -8.03 -6.11 -34.28
CA SER A 161 -9.22 -5.93 -33.47
C SER A 161 -9.31 -4.50 -32.96
N ARG A 162 -10.52 -3.94 -33.09
CA ARG A 162 -10.87 -2.61 -32.58
C ARG A 162 -10.62 -2.49 -31.07
N TRP A 163 -10.57 -3.60 -30.34
CA TRP A 163 -10.30 -3.59 -28.90
C TRP A 163 -8.96 -2.93 -28.57
N PHE A 164 -7.92 -3.14 -29.38
CA PHE A 164 -6.60 -2.53 -29.16
C PHE A 164 -6.55 -1.02 -29.41
N THR A 165 -7.54 -0.46 -30.12
CA THR A 165 -7.60 0.97 -30.48
C THR A 165 -8.61 1.76 -29.67
N ARG A 166 -9.25 1.18 -28.64
CA ARG A 166 -10.14 1.92 -27.73
C ARG A 166 -9.36 2.49 -26.54
N GLY A 167 -9.70 3.71 -26.11
CA GLY A 167 -9.03 4.38 -24.98
C GLY A 167 -9.17 3.59 -23.67
N TRP A 168 -10.40 3.30 -23.26
CA TRP A 168 -10.69 2.61 -21.99
C TRP A 168 -10.06 1.22 -21.89
N THR A 169 -9.91 0.48 -22.98
CA THR A 169 -9.32 -0.88 -22.95
C THR A 169 -7.83 -0.87 -22.58
N LEU A 170 -7.15 0.28 -22.57
CA LEU A 170 -5.76 0.40 -22.11
C LEU A 170 -5.62 -0.02 -20.65
N GLN A 171 -6.43 0.56 -19.76
CA GLN A 171 -6.41 0.19 -18.34
C GLN A 171 -6.94 -1.25 -18.13
N GLU A 172 -7.83 -1.73 -18.99
CA GLU A 172 -8.37 -3.10 -18.92
C GLU A 172 -7.35 -4.16 -19.34
N LEU A 173 -6.34 -3.76 -20.14
CA LEU A 173 -5.19 -4.58 -20.52
C LEU A 173 -4.09 -4.57 -19.44
N ILE A 174 -3.76 -3.37 -18.97
CA ILE A 174 -2.62 -3.11 -18.08
C ILE A 174 -2.93 -3.53 -16.64
N ALA A 175 -4.08 -3.14 -16.09
CA ALA A 175 -4.35 -3.27 -14.67
C ALA A 175 -4.50 -4.73 -14.19
N PRO A 176 -5.27 -5.62 -14.87
CA PRO A 176 -5.45 -6.99 -14.39
C PRO A 176 -4.19 -7.83 -14.52
N ARG A 177 -3.96 -8.72 -13.55
CA ARG A 177 -2.86 -9.70 -13.61
C ARG A 177 -3.12 -10.78 -14.65
N LEU A 178 -4.35 -11.30 -14.70
CA LEU A 178 -4.76 -12.37 -15.61
C LEU A 178 -5.78 -11.84 -16.61
N VAL A 179 -5.43 -11.90 -17.89
CA VAL A 179 -6.29 -11.49 -19.01
C VAL A 179 -6.33 -12.62 -20.02
N ASP A 180 -7.54 -13.09 -20.33
CA ASP A 180 -7.81 -14.13 -21.32
C ASP A 180 -8.65 -13.55 -22.47
N PHE A 181 -8.24 -13.81 -23.72
CA PHE A 181 -8.90 -13.30 -24.93
C PHE A 181 -9.82 -14.36 -25.52
N PHE A 182 -11.00 -13.92 -25.95
CA PHE A 182 -12.05 -14.78 -26.51
C PHE A 182 -12.60 -14.20 -27.81
N SER A 183 -12.92 -15.10 -28.74
CA SER A 183 -13.57 -14.77 -30.02
C SER A 183 -15.03 -14.34 -29.82
N SER A 184 -15.67 -13.89 -30.90
CA SER A 184 -17.09 -13.57 -30.93
C SER A 184 -17.98 -14.80 -30.64
N GLU A 185 -17.50 -16.01 -30.89
CA GLU A 185 -18.16 -17.27 -30.53
C GLU A 185 -17.91 -17.68 -29.06
N GLY A 186 -17.09 -16.92 -28.31
CA GLY A 186 -16.71 -17.24 -26.94
C GLY A 186 -15.62 -18.31 -26.83
N ARG A 187 -14.89 -18.58 -27.91
CA ARG A 187 -13.76 -19.52 -27.91
C ARG A 187 -12.49 -18.84 -27.42
N ARG A 188 -11.75 -19.49 -26.52
CA ARG A 188 -10.48 -18.95 -26.02
C ARG A 188 -9.43 -18.88 -27.13
N LEU A 189 -8.84 -17.71 -27.30
CA LEU A 189 -7.76 -17.43 -28.25
C LEU A 189 -6.39 -17.60 -27.58
N GLY A 190 -6.26 -17.10 -26.35
CA GLY A 190 -5.03 -17.18 -25.55
C GLY A 190 -5.07 -16.19 -24.38
N SER A 191 -3.92 -15.93 -23.75
CA SER A 191 -3.80 -14.98 -22.63
C SER A 191 -2.86 -13.82 -22.96
N LYS A 192 -2.92 -12.76 -22.15
CA LYS A 192 -1.95 -11.65 -22.22
C LYS A 192 -0.51 -12.15 -22.12
N LEU A 193 -0.26 -13.17 -21.30
CA LEU A 193 1.09 -13.73 -21.13
C LEU A 193 1.54 -14.57 -22.33
N SER A 194 0.63 -15.26 -23.02
CA SER A 194 0.98 -16.00 -24.24
C SER A 194 1.19 -15.07 -25.45
N PHE A 195 0.59 -13.88 -25.45
CA PHE A 195 0.67 -12.91 -26.54
C PHE A 195 1.46 -11.64 -26.21
N VAL A 196 2.41 -11.71 -25.27
CA VAL A 196 3.16 -10.52 -24.83
C VAL A 196 3.85 -9.82 -26.01
N SER A 197 4.51 -10.59 -26.88
CA SER A 197 5.25 -10.03 -28.02
C SER A 197 4.30 -9.41 -29.05
N GLU A 198 3.22 -10.10 -29.39
CA GLU A 198 2.21 -9.64 -30.35
C GLU A 198 1.48 -8.40 -29.84
N ILE A 199 1.07 -8.39 -28.57
CA ILE A 199 0.41 -7.23 -27.96
C ILE A 199 1.38 -6.05 -27.91
N SER A 200 2.66 -6.27 -27.57
CA SER A 200 3.68 -5.22 -27.57
C SER A 200 3.86 -4.60 -28.95
N GLU A 201 3.88 -5.41 -30.01
CA GLU A 201 3.95 -4.96 -31.40
C GLU A 201 2.71 -4.13 -31.80
N ILE A 202 1.51 -4.57 -31.39
CA ILE A 202 0.24 -3.87 -31.72
C ILE A 202 0.13 -2.53 -30.98
N THR A 203 0.47 -2.50 -29.68
CA THR A 203 0.12 -1.38 -28.81
C THR A 203 1.29 -0.46 -28.44
N GLY A 204 2.52 -0.86 -28.75
CA GLY A 204 3.74 -0.15 -28.29
C GLY A 204 3.96 -0.22 -26.78
N ILE A 205 3.26 -1.09 -26.07
CA ILE A 205 3.40 -1.28 -24.62
C ILE A 205 4.57 -2.22 -24.39
N SER A 206 5.47 -1.90 -23.46
CA SER A 206 6.64 -2.73 -23.21
C SER A 206 6.26 -4.11 -22.66
N ASN A 207 7.05 -5.13 -23.03
CA ASN A 207 6.87 -6.50 -22.52
C ASN A 207 6.89 -6.58 -20.99
N LYS A 208 7.61 -5.66 -20.32
CA LYS A 208 7.66 -5.54 -18.86
C LYS A 208 6.31 -5.10 -18.29
N ALA A 209 5.71 -4.05 -18.86
CA ALA A 209 4.39 -3.57 -18.43
C ALA A 209 3.31 -4.63 -18.64
N LEU A 210 3.33 -5.36 -19.77
CA LEU A 210 2.36 -6.43 -20.05
C LEU A 210 2.48 -7.63 -19.09
N ARG A 211 3.67 -7.88 -18.52
CA ARG A 211 3.92 -8.91 -17.50
C ARG A 211 3.56 -8.46 -16.08
N GLY A 212 3.22 -7.19 -15.88
CA GLY A 212 2.75 -6.66 -14.60
C GLY A 212 3.80 -5.96 -13.75
N ASP A 213 4.91 -5.50 -14.35
CA ASP A 213 5.84 -4.59 -13.65
C ASP A 213 5.10 -3.34 -13.15
N ALA A 214 5.54 -2.79 -12.01
CA ALA A 214 4.93 -1.61 -11.42
C ALA A 214 4.97 -0.42 -12.39
N LEU A 215 3.85 0.31 -12.51
CA LEU A 215 3.73 1.47 -13.41
C LEU A 215 4.74 2.58 -13.12
N SER A 216 5.23 2.64 -11.89
CA SER A 216 6.31 3.55 -11.48
C SER A 216 7.64 3.31 -12.21
N ASN A 217 7.85 2.13 -12.76
CA ASN A 217 9.09 1.78 -13.49
C ASN A 217 9.12 2.34 -14.91
N PHE A 218 8.01 2.95 -15.38
CA PHE A 218 7.88 3.49 -16.72
C PHE A 218 7.72 5.01 -16.66
N SER A 219 8.45 5.70 -17.54
CA SER A 219 8.41 7.16 -17.59
C SER A 219 7.00 7.68 -17.92
N ILE A 220 6.72 8.94 -17.58
CA ILE A 220 5.47 9.59 -18.01
C ILE A 220 5.30 9.49 -19.52
N LYS A 221 6.38 9.78 -20.25
CA LYS A 221 6.38 9.78 -21.72
C LYS A 221 6.03 8.41 -22.27
N GLU A 222 6.61 7.34 -21.71
CA GLU A 222 6.30 5.97 -22.10
C GLU A 222 4.85 5.59 -21.78
N ARG A 223 4.35 5.89 -20.58
CA ARG A 223 2.96 5.61 -20.24
C ARG A 223 1.96 6.39 -21.10
N ARG A 224 2.32 7.61 -21.52
CA ARG A 224 1.54 8.41 -22.48
C ARG A 224 1.54 7.78 -23.86
N SER A 225 2.68 7.26 -24.32
CA SER A 225 2.76 6.70 -25.67
C SER A 225 1.86 5.48 -25.86
N TRP A 226 1.53 4.75 -24.79
CA TRP A 226 0.57 3.64 -24.82
C TRP A 226 -0.86 4.03 -25.24
N ALA A 227 -1.18 5.33 -25.20
CA ALA A 227 -2.47 5.89 -25.55
C ALA A 227 -2.51 6.55 -26.95
N GLU A 228 -1.36 6.77 -27.60
CA GLU A 228 -1.25 7.58 -28.84
C GLU A 228 -2.08 7.06 -30.01
N HIS A 229 -2.30 5.74 -30.10
CA HIS A 229 -3.07 5.11 -31.17
C HIS A 229 -4.47 4.67 -30.74
N ARG A 230 -4.96 5.20 -29.63
CA ARG A 230 -6.27 4.85 -29.07
C ARG A 230 -7.26 6.01 -29.22
N ASN A 231 -8.53 5.66 -29.43
CA ASN A 231 -9.62 6.60 -29.66
C ASN A 231 -10.76 6.37 -28.66
N THR A 232 -11.46 7.45 -28.30
CA THR A 232 -12.68 7.41 -27.49
C THR A 232 -13.86 7.99 -28.27
N THR A 233 -15.08 7.71 -27.80
CA THR A 233 -16.30 8.28 -28.41
C THR A 233 -16.55 9.69 -27.91
N VAL A 234 -16.25 9.96 -26.64
CA VAL A 234 -16.35 11.26 -26.00
C VAL A 234 -14.93 11.84 -25.88
N GLY A 235 -14.72 13.06 -26.36
CA GLY A 235 -13.37 13.65 -26.45
C GLY A 235 -12.67 13.76 -25.09
N GLU A 236 -13.41 14.04 -24.02
CA GLU A 236 -12.90 14.11 -22.65
C GLU A 236 -12.41 12.76 -22.12
N ASP A 237 -12.98 11.64 -22.60
CA ASP A 237 -12.58 10.29 -22.15
C ASP A 237 -11.14 9.95 -22.54
N GLU A 238 -10.56 10.62 -23.54
CA GLU A 238 -9.15 10.42 -23.87
C GLU A 238 -8.22 10.79 -22.69
N ALA A 239 -8.65 11.73 -21.84
CA ALA A 239 -7.98 12.05 -20.60
C ALA A 239 -8.43 11.11 -19.46
N TYR A 240 -9.74 10.91 -19.31
CA TYR A 240 -10.27 10.15 -18.17
C TYR A 240 -9.86 8.67 -18.18
N CYS A 241 -9.65 8.06 -19.35
CA CYS A 241 -9.17 6.68 -19.43
C CYS A 241 -7.71 6.49 -18.99
N LEU A 242 -6.97 7.57 -18.76
CA LEU A 242 -5.56 7.55 -18.35
C LEU A 242 -5.36 7.78 -16.85
N ILE A 243 -6.39 8.19 -16.10
CA ILE A 243 -6.23 8.60 -14.70
C ILE A 243 -5.65 7.47 -13.84
N GLY A 244 -6.12 6.23 -14.05
CA GLY A 244 -5.60 5.06 -13.34
C GLY A 244 -4.20 4.62 -13.80
N ILE A 245 -3.84 4.87 -15.07
CA ILE A 245 -2.48 4.63 -15.57
C ILE A 245 -1.49 5.58 -14.89
N PHE A 246 -1.92 6.81 -14.58
CA PHE A 246 -1.10 7.81 -13.89
C PHE A 246 -1.25 7.86 -12.37
N ASP A 247 -2.14 7.04 -11.81
CA ASP A 247 -2.49 7.03 -10.39
C ASP A 247 -2.92 8.43 -9.87
N VAL A 248 -3.75 9.11 -10.67
CA VAL A 248 -4.34 10.41 -10.34
C VAL A 248 -5.85 10.28 -10.13
N SER A 249 -6.42 11.19 -9.33
CA SER A 249 -7.86 11.29 -9.13
C SER A 249 -8.36 12.63 -9.61
N MET A 250 -9.41 12.64 -10.43
CA MET A 250 -10.05 13.86 -10.90
C MET A 250 -11.56 13.64 -11.10
N VAL A 251 -12.35 14.69 -10.85
CA VAL A 251 -13.80 14.65 -11.09
C VAL A 251 -14.07 14.81 -12.60
N PRO A 252 -14.72 13.83 -13.27
CA PRO A 252 -15.10 13.95 -14.67
C PRO A 252 -16.08 15.10 -14.89
N ASN A 253 -15.88 15.90 -15.93
CA ASN A 253 -16.66 17.08 -16.27
C ASN A 253 -16.98 17.08 -17.77
N TYR A 254 -17.96 16.27 -18.16
CA TYR A 254 -18.40 16.14 -19.55
C TYR A 254 -18.99 17.46 -20.07
N GLY A 255 -18.46 17.96 -21.19
CA GLY A 255 -18.76 19.28 -21.74
C GLY A 255 -17.62 20.28 -21.58
N GLU A 256 -16.53 19.93 -20.87
CA GLU A 256 -15.36 20.80 -20.70
C GLU A 256 -14.47 20.89 -21.94
N ARG A 257 -14.72 20.06 -22.97
CA ARG A 257 -13.91 19.88 -24.19
C ARG A 257 -12.64 19.07 -23.92
N ARG A 258 -12.24 18.29 -24.94
CA ARG A 258 -11.06 17.42 -24.94
C ARG A 258 -9.80 18.11 -24.38
N ASP A 259 -9.44 19.27 -24.93
CA ASP A 259 -8.20 19.96 -24.54
C ASP A 259 -8.17 20.39 -23.07
N GLN A 260 -9.33 20.74 -22.50
CA GLN A 260 -9.44 21.13 -21.10
C GLN A 260 -9.32 19.90 -20.18
N ALA A 261 -9.98 18.80 -20.53
CA ALA A 261 -9.88 17.54 -19.79
C ALA A 261 -8.42 17.04 -19.78
N PHE A 262 -7.73 17.10 -20.92
CA PHE A 262 -6.30 16.79 -21.02
C PHE A 262 -5.44 17.75 -20.21
N ARG A 263 -5.68 19.07 -20.25
CA ARG A 263 -4.95 20.02 -19.41
C ARG A 263 -5.09 19.70 -17.92
N ARG A 264 -6.29 19.35 -17.45
CA ARG A 264 -6.50 18.95 -16.06
C ARG A 264 -5.79 17.65 -15.71
N LEU A 265 -5.83 16.66 -16.59
CA LEU A 265 -5.04 15.43 -16.43
C LEU A 265 -3.55 15.77 -16.34
N GLU A 266 -3.05 16.61 -17.24
CA GLU A 266 -1.68 17.08 -17.22
C GLU A 266 -1.37 17.81 -15.91
N ASP A 267 -2.23 18.69 -15.42
CA ASP A 267 -2.04 19.40 -14.16
C ASP A 267 -2.03 18.45 -12.96
N GLU A 268 -2.89 17.43 -12.95
CA GLU A 268 -2.93 16.39 -11.91
C GLU A 268 -1.70 15.49 -11.96
N ILE A 269 -1.29 15.08 -13.17
CA ILE A 269 -0.01 14.41 -13.41
C ILE A 269 1.07 15.34 -12.89
N HIS A 270 1.21 16.59 -13.33
CA HIS A 270 2.18 17.56 -12.86
C HIS A 270 2.04 17.95 -11.39
N ARG A 271 0.92 17.70 -10.72
CA ARG A 271 0.75 17.94 -9.27
C ARG A 271 1.30 16.76 -8.49
N MET A 272 0.92 15.54 -8.88
CA MET A 272 1.60 14.32 -8.46
C MET A 272 3.09 14.38 -8.82
N TYR A 273 3.42 15.00 -9.96
CA TYR A 273 4.73 15.12 -10.57
C TYR A 273 5.50 16.39 -10.20
N LYS A 274 4.92 17.37 -9.53
CA LYS A 274 5.62 18.40 -8.75
C LYS A 274 5.86 17.84 -7.36
N GLY A 275 4.95 17.00 -6.88
CA GLY A 275 5.25 15.96 -5.91
C GLY A 275 6.33 14.96 -6.38
N GLN A 276 6.49 14.74 -7.70
CA GLN A 276 7.56 13.94 -8.34
C GLN A 276 8.69 14.73 -9.05
N PHE A 277 8.75 16.05 -9.01
CA PHE A 277 9.99 16.79 -9.29
C PHE A 277 10.98 16.45 -8.18
N ILE A 278 10.40 16.22 -7.00
CA ILE A 278 11.04 15.58 -5.89
C ILE A 278 11.40 14.11 -6.19
N ARG A 279 10.86 13.44 -7.22
CA ARG A 279 11.19 12.04 -7.59
C ARG A 279 12.33 11.90 -8.59
N VAL A 280 12.59 12.92 -9.42
CA VAL A 280 13.87 13.05 -10.14
C VAL A 280 15.00 13.32 -9.14
N ASP A 281 14.71 14.07 -8.08
CA ASP A 281 15.57 14.13 -6.88
C ASP A 281 15.50 12.81 -6.06
N PHE A 282 14.38 12.06 -6.04
CA PHE A 282 14.32 10.79 -5.31
C PHE A 282 15.35 9.84 -5.86
N GLU A 283 15.45 9.61 -7.16
CA GLU A 283 16.42 8.63 -7.67
C GLU A 283 17.86 9.06 -7.40
N GLN A 284 18.16 10.37 -7.39
CA GLN A 284 19.51 10.88 -7.08
C GLN A 284 19.92 10.67 -5.61
N PHE A 285 18.97 10.72 -4.68
CA PHE A 285 19.26 10.63 -3.24
C PHE A 285 18.68 9.36 -2.58
N ALA A 286 17.95 8.53 -3.32
CA ALA A 286 17.34 7.32 -2.80
C ALA A 286 18.41 6.28 -2.55
N VAL A 287 18.51 5.90 -1.28
CA VAL A 287 19.28 4.75 -0.84
C VAL A 287 18.24 3.76 -0.38
N GLY A 288 18.19 2.59 -1.05
CA GLY A 288 17.20 1.56 -0.73
C GLY A 288 17.23 1.25 0.76
N LEU A 289 16.06 1.29 1.42
CA LEU A 289 15.91 0.96 2.83
C LEU A 289 16.41 -0.46 3.08
N ASN A 290 17.61 -0.57 3.65
CA ASN A 290 18.14 -1.86 4.03
C ASN A 290 17.48 -2.30 5.34
N LEU A 291 16.44 -3.12 5.24
CA LEU A 291 15.72 -3.66 6.39
C LEU A 291 16.61 -4.51 7.30
N THR A 292 17.77 -5.02 6.83
CA THR A 292 18.74 -5.73 7.69
C THR A 292 19.52 -4.81 8.63
N SER A 293 19.52 -3.49 8.39
CA SER A 293 20.11 -2.49 9.29
C SER A 293 19.14 -1.92 10.33
N PHE A 294 17.85 -2.29 10.25
CA PHE A 294 16.87 -1.95 11.29
C PHE A 294 16.80 -3.09 12.30
N PRO A 295 16.67 -2.81 13.61
CA PRO A 295 16.33 -3.84 14.59
C PRO A 295 15.03 -4.54 14.17
N GLU A 296 14.96 -5.87 14.30
CA GLU A 296 13.73 -6.62 14.03
C GLU A 296 12.61 -6.07 14.93
N ALA A 297 11.48 -5.71 14.31
CA ALA A 297 10.30 -5.32 15.06
C ALA A 297 9.67 -6.59 15.64
N THR A 298 9.94 -6.86 16.91
CA THR A 298 9.04 -7.67 17.73
C THR A 298 7.66 -7.02 17.69
N GLN A 299 6.59 -7.81 17.51
CA GLN A 299 5.21 -7.36 17.30
C GLN A 299 4.87 -6.13 18.17
N PHE A 300 4.84 -4.96 17.52
CA PHE A 300 4.63 -3.66 18.18
C PHE A 300 3.15 -3.44 18.42
N VAL A 301 2.77 -3.25 19.68
CA VAL A 301 1.40 -2.88 20.04
C VAL A 301 1.21 -1.38 19.89
N ALA A 302 0.09 -1.03 19.26
CA ALA A 302 -0.06 0.20 18.50
C ALA A 302 -0.27 1.44 19.39
N ARG A 303 0.82 2.20 19.62
CA ARG A 303 0.81 3.58 20.14
C ARG A 303 0.32 4.59 19.09
N GLU A 304 -0.91 4.42 18.60
CA GLU A 304 -1.44 5.21 17.49
C GLU A 304 -1.48 6.71 17.79
N LYS A 305 -1.76 7.09 19.03
CA LYS A 305 -1.77 8.50 19.45
C LYS A 305 -0.40 9.15 19.22
N GLU A 306 0.67 8.53 19.73
CA GLU A 306 2.03 9.04 19.55
C GLU A 306 2.48 8.97 18.09
N LEU A 307 2.07 7.93 17.34
CA LEU A 307 2.36 7.84 15.90
C LEU A 307 1.68 8.95 15.09
N SER A 308 0.44 9.31 15.42
CA SER A 308 -0.28 10.43 14.81
C SER A 308 0.39 11.76 15.14
N GLU A 309 0.76 11.98 16.40
CA GLU A 309 1.49 13.19 16.83
C GLU A 309 2.85 13.31 16.11
N MET A 310 3.60 12.21 16.00
CA MET A 310 4.82 12.16 15.20
C MET A 310 4.55 12.52 13.73
N HIS A 311 3.46 12.00 13.15
CA HIS A 311 3.13 12.26 11.75
C HIS A 311 2.79 13.72 11.50
N GLU A 312 1.99 14.33 12.37
CA GLU A 312 1.61 15.74 12.27
C GLU A 312 2.83 16.67 12.26
N LEU A 313 3.85 16.35 13.07
CA LEU A 313 5.09 17.11 13.16
C LEU A 313 6.05 16.87 11.98
N LEU A 314 6.15 15.62 11.51
CA LEU A 314 7.18 15.20 10.55
C LEU A 314 6.70 15.10 9.09
N GLN A 315 5.42 15.35 8.79
CA GLN A 315 4.86 15.22 7.44
C GLN A 315 5.29 16.33 6.47
N ASP A 316 5.65 17.51 6.97
CA ASP A 316 6.12 18.61 6.15
C ASP A 316 7.65 18.52 5.95
N HIS A 317 8.07 18.42 4.69
CA HIS A 317 9.48 18.33 4.32
C HIS A 317 10.06 19.69 3.85
N SER A 318 9.24 20.75 3.86
CA SER A 318 9.68 22.10 3.48
C SER A 318 10.44 22.82 4.59
N SER A 319 10.35 22.32 5.83
CA SER A 319 11.10 22.80 6.98
C SER A 319 11.71 21.64 7.77
N ARG A 320 12.85 21.87 8.44
CA ARG A 320 13.52 20.85 9.23
C ARG A 320 12.80 20.69 10.57
N THR A 321 12.27 19.50 10.79
CA THR A 321 11.62 19.14 12.06
C THR A 321 12.43 18.09 12.80
N CYS A 322 12.59 18.28 14.10
CA CYS A 322 13.21 17.32 15.01
C CYS A 322 12.23 16.93 16.10
N VAL A 323 11.92 15.64 16.20
CA VAL A 323 11.07 15.05 17.24
C VAL A 323 11.94 14.28 18.23
N ILE A 324 11.77 14.57 19.52
CA ILE A 324 12.47 13.89 20.62
C ILE A 324 11.47 12.96 21.31
N LEU A 325 11.64 11.66 21.12
CA LEU A 325 10.95 10.63 21.88
C LEU A 325 11.65 10.47 23.22
N HIS A 326 11.01 10.94 24.29
CA HIS A 326 11.59 10.96 25.65
C HIS A 326 10.78 10.10 26.62
N GLY A 327 11.45 9.25 27.39
CA GLY A 327 10.80 8.42 28.40
C GLY A 327 11.72 7.36 29.00
N LEU A 328 11.21 6.56 29.94
CA LEU A 328 11.98 5.56 30.68
C LEU A 328 12.63 4.49 29.77
N GLY A 329 13.65 3.81 30.29
CA GLY A 329 14.25 2.65 29.62
C GLY A 329 13.20 1.55 29.38
N GLY A 330 13.24 0.87 28.24
CA GLY A 330 12.29 -0.20 27.92
C GLY A 330 10.85 0.24 27.61
N ILE A 331 10.55 1.54 27.62
CA ILE A 331 9.18 2.05 27.38
C ILE A 331 8.71 1.93 25.92
N GLY A 332 9.60 1.54 24.99
CA GLY A 332 9.24 1.33 23.57
C GLY A 332 9.56 2.48 22.61
N LYS A 333 10.38 3.48 23.01
CA LYS A 333 10.78 4.61 22.14
C LYS A 333 11.40 4.16 20.81
N THR A 334 12.34 3.24 20.88
CA THR A 334 13.02 2.66 19.71
C THR A 334 12.04 1.95 18.79
N GLN A 335 11.12 1.15 19.35
CA GLN A 335 10.09 0.45 18.57
C GLN A 335 9.08 1.40 17.93
N LEU A 336 8.74 2.50 18.61
CA LEU A 336 7.89 3.56 18.06
C LEU A 336 8.58 4.24 16.85
N ALA A 337 9.86 4.58 16.97
CA ALA A 337 10.65 5.14 15.87
C ALA A 337 10.75 4.18 14.66
N ILE A 338 10.98 2.87 14.91
CA ILE A 338 11.01 1.83 13.87
C ILE A 338 9.65 1.74 13.16
N THR A 339 8.55 1.72 13.94
CA THR A 339 7.20 1.62 13.39
C THR A 339 6.86 2.82 12.52
N TYR A 340 7.19 4.03 12.97
CA TYR A 340 7.03 5.24 12.18
C TYR A 340 7.83 5.18 10.87
N ALA A 341 9.12 4.85 10.95
CA ALA A 341 10.01 4.75 9.81
C ALA A 341 9.48 3.75 8.76
N ARG A 342 8.99 2.58 9.20
CA ARG A 342 8.39 1.58 8.31
C ARG A 342 7.10 2.06 7.65
N ARG A 343 6.22 2.76 8.38
CA ARG A 343 4.96 3.31 7.84
C ARG A 343 5.19 4.44 6.83
N GLN A 344 6.22 5.25 7.03
CA GLN A 344 6.52 6.42 6.18
C GLN A 344 7.66 6.17 5.18
N LYS A 345 8.07 4.91 4.99
CA LYS A 345 9.19 4.54 4.11
C LYS A 345 9.08 5.07 2.69
N GLU A 346 7.86 5.13 2.15
CA GLU A 346 7.60 5.53 0.77
C GLU A 346 7.59 7.06 0.60
N LYS A 347 7.52 7.80 1.72
CA LYS A 347 7.52 9.28 1.72
C LYS A 347 8.93 9.87 1.85
N HIS A 348 9.92 9.07 2.25
CA HIS A 348 11.30 9.52 2.42
C HIS A 348 12.20 8.95 1.32
N THR A 349 13.16 9.76 0.83
CA THR A 349 14.18 9.30 -0.12
C THR A 349 15.12 8.30 0.52
N VAL A 350 15.47 8.57 1.78
CA VAL A 350 16.36 7.74 2.58
C VAL A 350 16.01 7.84 4.05
N ILE A 351 16.19 6.74 4.77
CA ILE A 351 16.09 6.71 6.23
C ILE A 351 17.39 6.13 6.78
N PHE A 352 18.08 6.91 7.61
CA PHE A 352 19.29 6.47 8.29
C PHE A 352 19.06 6.25 9.78
N TRP A 353 19.55 5.12 10.27
CA TRP A 353 19.55 4.77 11.69
C TRP A 353 20.95 4.96 12.26
N LEU A 354 21.07 5.76 13.32
CA LEU A 354 22.34 6.10 13.94
C LEU A 354 22.35 5.67 15.41
N ASN A 355 23.44 5.06 15.84
CA ASN A 355 23.66 4.75 17.25
C ASN A 355 24.28 5.97 17.95
N ALA A 356 23.49 6.64 18.78
CA ALA A 356 23.86 7.88 19.46
C ALA A 356 24.38 7.70 20.89
N ASN A 357 24.79 6.48 21.27
CA ASN A 357 25.30 6.16 22.61
C ASN A 357 26.53 7.00 23.01
N ASN A 358 27.47 7.21 22.08
CA ASN A 358 28.69 7.98 22.27
C ASN A 358 29.22 8.48 20.90
N GLU A 359 30.26 9.33 20.94
CA GLU A 359 30.80 9.99 19.75
C GLU A 359 31.36 8.99 18.72
N ASP A 360 32.09 7.98 19.17
CA ASP A 360 32.68 6.95 18.29
C ASP A 360 31.60 6.14 17.57
N SER A 361 30.53 5.74 18.28
CA SER A 361 29.39 5.00 17.70
C SER A 361 28.65 5.82 16.64
N LEU A 362 28.52 7.14 16.85
CA LEU A 362 27.97 8.04 15.85
C LEU A 362 28.87 8.14 14.63
N LYS A 363 30.17 8.40 14.83
CA LYS A 363 31.15 8.48 13.74
C LYS A 363 31.16 7.21 12.87
N LEU A 364 31.09 6.04 13.50
CA LEU A 364 30.93 4.76 12.81
C LEU A 364 29.60 4.67 12.04
N SER A 365 28.49 5.11 12.62
CA SER A 365 27.19 5.16 11.93
C SER A 365 27.25 6.06 10.68
N PHE A 366 27.92 7.21 10.75
CA PHE A 366 28.12 8.10 9.61
C PHE A 366 28.98 7.47 8.51
N ARG A 367 30.00 6.69 8.88
CA ARG A 367 30.78 5.90 7.90
C ARG A 367 29.91 4.87 7.20
N ASP A 368 29.06 4.17 7.95
CA ASP A 368 28.15 3.18 7.35
C ASP A 368 27.14 3.85 6.42
N ILE A 369 26.65 5.05 6.75
CA ILE A 369 25.85 5.89 5.84
C ILE A 369 26.61 6.23 4.56
N ALA A 370 27.85 6.72 4.67
CA ALA A 370 28.68 7.06 3.52
C ALA A 370 28.85 5.86 2.56
N GLN A 371 29.10 4.67 3.10
CA GLN A 371 29.18 3.43 2.33
C GLN A 371 27.86 3.06 1.67
N GLN A 372 26.72 3.23 2.36
CA GLN A 372 25.39 2.95 1.80
C GLN A 372 25.06 3.88 0.63
N VAL A 373 25.37 5.17 0.75
CA VAL A 373 25.18 6.16 -0.31
C VAL A 373 26.04 5.81 -1.52
N LEU A 374 27.33 5.52 -1.34
CA LEU A 374 28.25 5.18 -2.44
C LEU A 374 27.89 3.88 -3.18
N ARG A 375 27.31 2.90 -2.49
CA ARG A 375 26.86 1.66 -3.15
C ARG A 375 25.73 1.90 -4.15
N HIS A 376 24.84 2.84 -3.85
CA HIS A 376 23.70 3.18 -4.71
C HIS A 376 24.06 4.28 -5.72
N HIS A 377 24.93 5.20 -5.32
CA HIS A 377 25.35 6.37 -6.09
C HIS A 377 26.89 6.45 -6.17
N PRO A 378 27.54 5.56 -6.93
CA PRO A 378 29.01 5.53 -7.03
C PRO A 378 29.61 6.79 -7.67
N SER A 379 28.79 7.55 -8.41
CA SER A 379 29.18 8.80 -9.07
C SER A 379 29.08 10.04 -8.15
N THR A 380 28.71 9.91 -6.87
CA THR A 380 28.67 11.03 -5.93
C THR A 380 30.10 11.49 -5.61
N SER A 381 30.60 12.45 -6.40
CA SER A 381 31.98 12.96 -6.39
C SER A 381 32.47 13.47 -5.03
N MET A 382 31.57 13.88 -4.13
CA MET A 382 31.91 14.30 -2.77
C MET A 382 32.34 13.15 -1.85
N LEU A 383 31.81 11.94 -2.05
CA LEU A 383 32.04 10.79 -1.17
C LEU A 383 33.15 9.84 -1.68
N SER A 384 33.44 9.86 -2.98
CA SER A 384 34.39 8.93 -3.62
C SER A 384 35.88 9.28 -3.41
N SER A 385 36.18 10.49 -2.92
CA SER A 385 37.55 11.03 -2.79
C SER A 385 38.18 10.86 -1.41
N ILE A 386 37.44 10.30 -0.43
CA ILE A 386 37.85 10.26 0.98
C ILE A 386 38.27 8.85 1.39
N ASP A 387 39.40 8.76 2.10
CA ASP A 387 39.80 7.53 2.79
C ASP A 387 38.94 7.35 4.06
N GLN A 388 37.82 6.65 3.90
CA GLN A 388 36.82 6.37 4.95
C GLN A 388 37.39 5.61 6.16
N HIS A 389 38.62 5.10 6.07
CA HIS A 389 39.28 4.37 7.14
C HIS A 389 40.20 5.25 7.99
N LYS A 390 40.47 6.50 7.58
CA LYS A 390 41.47 7.35 8.26
C LYS A 390 40.93 8.63 8.89
N ASP A 391 39.82 9.19 8.39
CA ASP A 391 39.28 10.46 8.92
C ASP A 391 37.75 10.42 9.05
N LEU A 392 37.26 9.96 10.21
CA LEU A 392 35.83 9.86 10.49
C LEU A 392 35.15 11.24 10.65
N ASP A 393 35.89 12.27 11.07
CA ASP A 393 35.35 13.63 11.21
C ASP A 393 35.07 14.24 9.84
N GLN A 394 35.97 14.01 8.87
CA GLN A 394 35.74 14.38 7.48
C GLN A 394 34.54 13.63 6.88
N VAL A 395 34.38 12.33 7.19
CA VAL A 395 33.22 11.54 6.76
C VAL A 395 31.90 12.13 7.27
N VAL A 396 31.84 12.50 8.56
CA VAL A 396 30.66 13.18 9.14
C VAL A 396 30.37 14.47 8.38
N SER A 397 31.38 15.30 8.12
CA SER A 397 31.23 16.56 7.39
C SER A 397 30.65 16.36 5.98
N VAL A 398 31.14 15.36 5.24
CA VAL A 398 30.69 15.11 3.86
C VAL A 398 29.29 14.52 3.79
N VAL A 399 28.95 13.57 4.67
CA VAL A 399 27.58 13.05 4.74
C VAL A 399 26.59 14.17 5.07
N LYS A 400 26.95 15.06 6.01
CA LYS A 400 26.14 16.25 6.30
C LYS A 400 26.02 17.16 5.08
N GLY A 401 27.10 17.41 4.34
CA GLY A 401 27.06 18.18 3.10
C GLY A 401 26.15 17.56 2.03
N TRP A 402 26.08 16.23 1.96
CA TRP A 402 25.15 15.51 1.08
C TRP A 402 23.69 15.64 1.54
N LEU A 403 23.43 15.58 2.85
CA LEU A 403 22.12 15.83 3.44
C LEU A 403 21.68 17.30 3.31
N ASP A 404 22.63 18.23 3.33
CA ASP A 404 22.41 19.67 3.22
C ASP A 404 22.18 20.14 1.78
N SER A 405 22.22 19.24 0.79
CA SER A 405 21.92 19.56 -0.60
C SER A 405 20.48 20.08 -0.74
N PRO A 406 20.25 21.23 -1.40
CA PRO A 406 18.90 21.82 -1.55
C PRO A 406 17.89 20.92 -2.25
N GLN A 407 18.37 19.92 -3.00
CA GLN A 407 17.54 18.91 -3.67
C GLN A 407 17.20 17.73 -2.75
N ASN A 408 17.99 17.49 -1.71
CA ASN A 408 17.85 16.35 -0.80
C ASN A 408 16.95 16.69 0.40
N THR A 409 15.67 16.94 0.15
CA THR A 409 14.74 17.47 1.17
C THR A 409 14.01 16.43 2.01
N ARG A 410 13.99 15.16 1.57
CA ARG A 410 13.11 14.10 2.11
C ARG A 410 13.85 12.97 2.83
N TRP A 411 15.01 13.25 3.42
CA TRP A 411 15.69 12.28 4.28
C TRP A 411 15.10 12.25 5.69
N LEU A 412 15.21 11.10 6.36
CA LEU A 412 14.92 10.93 7.78
C LEU A 412 16.16 10.40 8.52
N MET A 413 16.60 11.11 9.55
CA MET A 413 17.66 10.63 10.45
C MET A 413 17.08 10.22 11.80
N ILE A 414 17.39 9.00 12.25
CA ILE A 414 16.95 8.47 13.54
C ILE A 414 18.18 8.27 14.42
N TYR A 415 18.36 9.13 15.42
CA TYR A 415 19.40 9.03 16.44
C TYR A 415 18.86 8.25 17.64
N ASP A 416 19.22 6.97 17.71
CA ASP A 416 18.73 6.07 18.76
C ASP A 416 19.69 6.02 19.96
N ASN A 417 19.15 5.94 21.18
CA ASN A 417 19.87 5.86 22.45
C ASN A 417 20.77 7.08 22.78
N PHE A 418 20.31 8.29 22.46
CA PHE A 418 21.03 9.52 22.82
C PHE A 418 20.84 9.89 24.30
N ASP A 419 21.42 9.09 25.20
CA ASP A 419 21.14 9.18 26.65
C ASP A 419 22.12 10.10 27.42
N ASN A 420 23.29 10.42 26.84
CA ASN A 420 24.35 11.19 27.51
C ASN A 420 24.68 12.52 26.77
N PRO A 421 23.78 13.52 26.78
CA PRO A 421 24.03 14.79 26.12
C PRO A 421 25.13 15.59 26.84
N LYS A 422 26.02 16.23 26.05
CA LYS A 422 26.98 17.20 26.58
C LYS A 422 26.24 18.45 27.05
N THR A 423 26.42 18.80 28.31
CA THR A 423 25.91 20.03 28.91
C THR A 423 27.05 20.78 29.61
N PRO A 424 26.94 22.10 29.84
CA PRO A 424 28.01 22.90 30.47
C PRO A 424 28.49 22.38 31.83
N GLY A 425 27.72 21.52 32.51
CA GLY A 425 28.08 20.91 33.80
C GLY A 425 28.33 19.40 33.76
N ASN A 426 28.43 18.78 32.57
CA ASN A 426 28.70 17.34 32.44
C ASN A 426 30.20 17.08 32.20
N PRO A 427 30.96 16.60 33.22
CA PRO A 427 32.38 16.31 33.08
C PRO A 427 32.65 15.01 32.31
N ASP A 428 31.62 14.26 31.96
CA ASP A 428 31.77 13.01 31.23
C ASP A 428 32.35 13.27 29.82
N ASN A 429 33.49 12.65 29.55
CA ASN A 429 34.18 12.74 28.26
C ASN A 429 33.46 11.94 27.17
N SER A 430 32.60 10.98 27.53
CA SER A 430 31.76 10.24 26.59
C SER A 430 30.47 10.97 26.23
N ALA A 431 30.17 12.10 26.89
CA ALA A 431 28.98 12.89 26.61
C ALA A 431 29.08 13.58 25.25
N VAL A 432 27.99 13.52 24.49
CA VAL A 432 27.98 13.89 23.07
C VAL A 432 27.25 15.22 22.86
N ASP A 433 27.89 16.13 22.14
CA ASP A 433 27.20 17.32 21.60
C ASP A 433 26.57 16.99 20.25
N ILE A 434 25.31 16.57 20.27
CA ILE A 434 24.57 16.15 19.07
C ILE A 434 24.53 17.23 17.98
N ARG A 435 24.66 18.52 18.32
CA ARG A 435 24.66 19.64 17.34
C ARG A 435 25.79 19.50 16.32
N GLN A 436 26.90 18.86 16.69
CA GLN A 436 28.01 18.59 15.79
C GLN A 436 27.63 17.57 14.71
N PHE A 437 26.66 16.69 14.99
CA PHE A 437 26.21 15.61 14.12
C PHE A 437 24.89 15.92 13.38
N LEU A 438 24.15 16.96 13.76
CA LEU A 438 22.93 17.36 13.04
C LEU A 438 23.30 18.05 11.70
N PRO A 439 22.58 17.76 10.59
CA PRO A 439 22.67 18.53 9.34
C PRO A 439 22.43 20.02 9.57
N ARG A 440 22.91 20.89 8.67
CA ARG A 440 22.73 22.35 8.78
C ARG A 440 21.54 22.87 7.99
N SER A 441 20.99 22.07 7.07
CA SER A 441 19.85 22.47 6.26
C SER A 441 18.60 22.82 7.07
N ASP A 442 17.73 23.58 6.43
CA ASP A 442 16.40 23.94 6.89
C ASP A 442 15.32 22.97 6.38
N HIS A 443 15.69 21.80 5.86
CA HIS A 443 14.78 20.73 5.42
C HIS A 443 15.15 19.38 6.04
N GLY A 444 14.31 18.36 5.81
CA GLY A 444 14.51 17.00 6.30
C GLY A 444 13.93 16.73 7.69
N SER A 445 13.89 15.46 8.07
CA SER A 445 13.21 15.00 9.27
C SER A 445 14.18 14.31 10.23
N ILE A 446 14.06 14.58 11.53
CA ILE A 446 14.92 14.00 12.57
C ILE A 446 14.06 13.39 13.67
N ILE A 447 14.40 12.18 14.10
CA ILE A 447 13.88 11.55 15.31
C ILE A 447 15.06 11.28 16.25
N ILE A 448 14.92 11.64 17.52
CA ILE A 448 15.89 11.33 18.58
C ILE A 448 15.19 10.49 19.65
N THR A 449 15.72 9.32 20.01
CA THR A 449 15.25 8.56 21.17
C THR A 449 16.19 8.77 22.35
N THR A 450 15.63 9.05 23.54
CA THR A 450 16.45 9.35 24.73
C THR A 450 15.70 9.10 26.04
N ARG A 451 16.44 8.69 27.07
CA ARG A 451 16.03 8.70 28.48
C ARG A 451 16.30 10.04 29.16
N SER A 452 17.19 10.86 28.60
CA SER A 452 17.58 12.14 29.19
C SER A 452 16.53 13.21 28.96
N SER A 453 16.11 13.88 30.03
CA SER A 453 15.22 15.04 29.97
C SER A 453 15.96 16.33 29.60
N GLN A 454 17.27 16.28 29.39
CA GLN A 454 18.12 17.45 29.10
C GLN A 454 18.25 17.77 27.60
N VAL A 455 17.77 16.88 26.71
CA VAL A 455 17.81 17.09 25.25
C VAL A 455 16.76 18.13 24.83
N LYS A 456 17.18 19.18 24.13
CA LYS A 456 16.33 20.35 23.79
C LYS A 456 16.30 20.69 22.29
N GLN A 457 16.99 19.92 21.46
CA GLN A 457 17.20 20.20 20.04
C GLN A 457 15.99 19.78 19.16
N GLY A 458 14.75 19.89 19.66
CA GLY A 458 13.55 19.46 18.96
C GLY A 458 12.27 19.54 19.82
N ILE A 459 11.15 19.16 19.22
CA ILE A 459 9.83 19.06 19.87
C ILE A 459 9.76 17.73 20.62
N ARG A 460 9.41 17.76 21.90
CA ARG A 460 9.44 16.58 22.76
C ARG A 460 8.07 15.90 22.83
N ILE A 461 8.05 14.60 22.52
CA ILE A 461 6.92 13.71 22.80
C ILE A 461 7.30 12.83 23.99
N HIS A 462 6.54 12.93 25.07
CA HIS A 462 6.79 12.14 26.28
C HIS A 462 6.10 10.77 26.20
N ILE A 463 6.90 9.72 26.08
CA ILE A 463 6.43 8.34 25.97
C ILE A 463 6.19 7.77 27.36
N GLN A 464 4.93 7.46 27.66
CA GLN A 464 4.47 6.94 28.94
C GLN A 464 4.19 5.44 28.89
N LYS A 465 3.89 4.85 30.05
CA LYS A 465 3.39 3.46 30.15
C LYS A 465 2.03 3.34 29.44
N LEU A 466 1.73 2.13 28.96
CA LEU A 466 0.45 1.81 28.34
C LEU A 466 -0.65 1.97 29.39
N GLN A 467 -1.68 2.75 29.06
CA GLN A 467 -2.80 3.00 29.98
C GLN A 467 -3.90 1.97 29.78
N ASP A 468 -4.07 1.49 28.55
CA ASP A 468 -5.07 0.50 28.23
C ASP A 468 -4.54 -0.91 28.53
N VAL A 469 -5.30 -1.65 29.33
CA VAL A 469 -5.03 -3.06 29.64
C VAL A 469 -5.10 -3.91 28.36
N SER A 470 -5.93 -3.52 27.38
CA SER A 470 -6.05 -4.21 26.11
C SER A 470 -4.72 -4.22 25.33
N GLU A 471 -4.00 -3.09 25.31
CA GLU A 471 -2.66 -2.98 24.71
C GLU A 471 -1.66 -3.88 25.44
N GLY A 472 -1.71 -3.92 26.77
CA GLY A 472 -0.84 -4.79 27.56
C GLY A 472 -1.10 -6.29 27.31
N LEU A 473 -2.38 -6.67 27.19
CA LEU A 473 -2.79 -8.03 26.83
C LEU A 473 -2.34 -8.41 25.42
N GLU A 474 -2.39 -7.48 24.47
CA GLU A 474 -1.91 -7.72 23.12
C GLU A 474 -0.40 -8.04 23.12
N ILE A 475 0.42 -7.31 23.91
CA ILE A 475 1.86 -7.61 24.04
C ILE A 475 2.06 -9.02 24.58
N VAL A 476 1.36 -9.38 25.67
CA VAL A 476 1.53 -10.68 26.31
C VAL A 476 1.03 -11.82 25.40
N SER A 477 -0.09 -11.64 24.71
CA SER A 477 -0.64 -12.58 23.73
C SER A 477 0.38 -12.87 22.62
N ASN A 478 0.89 -11.80 22.03
CA ASN A 478 1.87 -11.83 20.95
C ASN A 478 3.16 -12.53 21.35
N MET A 479 3.72 -12.16 22.51
CA MET A 479 5.01 -12.68 22.98
C MET A 479 4.92 -14.10 23.58
N SER A 480 3.74 -14.53 24.05
CA SER A 480 3.54 -15.88 24.58
C SER A 480 3.03 -16.89 23.54
N GLY A 481 2.59 -16.41 22.37
CA GLY A 481 1.91 -17.22 21.35
C GLY A 481 0.51 -17.71 21.76
N ARG A 482 -0.02 -17.24 22.91
CA ARG A 482 -1.32 -17.67 23.45
C ARG A 482 -2.43 -16.75 22.97
N LYS A 483 -3.37 -17.29 22.19
CA LYS A 483 -4.52 -16.54 21.65
C LYS A 483 -5.72 -16.59 22.60
N GLY A 484 -6.61 -15.59 22.51
CA GLY A 484 -7.89 -15.58 23.22
C GLY A 484 -7.79 -15.19 24.69
N ILE A 485 -6.70 -14.52 25.09
CA ILE A 485 -6.44 -14.17 26.49
C ILE A 485 -7.16 -12.88 26.92
N GLU A 486 -7.91 -12.23 26.02
CA GLU A 486 -8.53 -10.93 26.28
C GLU A 486 -9.61 -10.99 27.36
N LYS A 487 -10.17 -12.19 27.58
CA LYS A 487 -11.19 -12.48 28.60
C LYS A 487 -10.64 -13.32 29.75
N ASP A 488 -9.36 -13.67 29.74
CA ASP A 488 -8.74 -14.49 30.77
C ASP A 488 -8.47 -13.61 32.02
N PRO A 489 -9.11 -13.89 33.17
CA PRO A 489 -8.96 -13.08 34.37
C PRO A 489 -7.53 -13.08 34.93
N ASP A 490 -6.77 -14.18 34.74
CA ASP A 490 -5.40 -14.28 35.22
C ASP A 490 -4.44 -13.50 34.31
N ALA A 491 -4.68 -13.50 33.00
CA ALA A 491 -3.94 -12.67 32.06
C ALA A 491 -4.16 -11.17 32.33
N ILE A 492 -5.43 -10.77 32.57
CA ILE A 492 -5.78 -9.40 32.95
C ILE A 492 -5.09 -9.01 34.28
N ALA A 493 -5.12 -9.90 35.27
CA ALA A 493 -4.46 -9.65 36.55
C ALA A 493 -2.94 -9.49 36.40
N LEU A 494 -2.31 -10.31 35.56
CA LEU A 494 -0.89 -10.20 35.25
C LEU A 494 -0.55 -8.86 34.59
N VAL A 495 -1.29 -8.45 33.55
CA VAL A 495 -1.03 -7.19 32.86
C VAL A 495 -1.18 -5.99 33.80
N LYS A 496 -2.18 -6.01 34.68
CA LYS A 496 -2.37 -4.98 35.72
C LYS A 496 -1.21 -4.94 36.71
N GLU A 497 -0.71 -6.10 37.14
CA GLU A 497 0.44 -6.18 38.05
C GLU A 497 1.72 -5.62 37.41
N LEU A 498 1.89 -5.81 36.10
CA LEU A 498 3.05 -5.31 35.34
C LEU A 498 2.91 -3.83 34.92
N ASP A 499 1.83 -3.16 35.35
CA ASP A 499 1.60 -1.71 35.29
C ASP A 499 1.85 -1.08 33.89
N GLY A 500 1.47 -1.79 32.82
CA GLY A 500 1.55 -1.26 31.45
C GLY A 500 2.97 -0.98 30.94
N LEU A 501 4.00 -1.54 31.58
CA LEU A 501 5.41 -1.38 31.16
C LEU A 501 5.76 -2.37 30.05
N PRO A 502 6.03 -1.92 28.80
CA PRO A 502 6.20 -2.82 27.66
C PRO A 502 7.30 -3.86 27.82
N LEU A 503 8.46 -3.48 28.38
CA LEU A 503 9.56 -4.42 28.62
C LEU A 503 9.20 -5.50 29.65
N ALA A 504 8.42 -5.15 30.68
CA ALA A 504 7.99 -6.12 31.69
C ALA A 504 6.98 -7.11 31.08
N LEU A 505 6.01 -6.58 30.32
CA LEU A 505 4.99 -7.36 29.60
C LEU A 505 5.62 -8.32 28.58
N SER A 506 6.57 -7.85 27.78
CA SER A 506 7.24 -8.70 26.78
C SER A 506 8.09 -9.78 27.43
N THR A 507 8.80 -9.45 28.51
CA THR A 507 9.58 -10.43 29.28
C THR A 507 8.69 -11.52 29.87
N ALA A 508 7.54 -11.14 30.43
CA ALA A 508 6.56 -12.10 30.93
C ALA A 508 5.99 -13.00 29.82
N GLY A 509 5.65 -12.41 28.67
CA GLY A 509 5.16 -13.15 27.50
C GLY A 509 6.17 -14.18 26.99
N VAL A 510 7.44 -13.79 26.80
CA VAL A 510 8.52 -14.70 26.36
C VAL A 510 8.73 -15.83 27.36
N TYR A 511 8.68 -15.55 28.66
CA TYR A 511 8.78 -16.61 29.67
C TYR A 511 7.62 -17.61 29.54
N LEU A 512 6.40 -17.12 29.30
CA LEU A 512 5.20 -17.94 29.13
C LEU A 512 5.16 -18.71 27.80
N GLU A 513 5.95 -18.32 26.80
CA GLU A 513 6.18 -19.09 25.58
C GLU A 513 7.02 -20.34 25.86
N HIS A 514 8.10 -20.19 26.64
CA HIS A 514 9.06 -21.26 26.90
C HIS A 514 8.71 -22.18 28.06
N VAL A 515 7.78 -21.78 28.94
CA VAL A 515 7.40 -22.54 30.13
C VAL A 515 5.91 -22.85 30.12
N THR A 516 5.54 -24.11 30.37
CA THR A 516 4.16 -24.63 30.43
C THR A 516 3.36 -24.16 31.65
N THR A 517 3.68 -22.98 32.19
CA THR A 517 3.05 -22.40 33.37
C THR A 517 1.79 -21.61 33.00
N SER A 518 0.77 -21.65 33.85
CA SER A 518 -0.45 -20.85 33.71
C SER A 518 -0.17 -19.36 34.01
N PHE A 519 -1.05 -18.45 33.59
CA PHE A 519 -0.93 -17.02 33.95
C PHE A 519 -0.99 -16.81 35.48
N SER A 520 -1.86 -17.56 36.16
CA SER A 520 -2.02 -17.53 37.62
C SER A 520 -0.75 -18.01 38.35
N ASP A 521 -0.15 -19.12 37.90
CA ASP A 521 1.08 -19.61 38.49
C ASP A 521 2.26 -18.68 38.24
N TYR A 522 2.39 -18.11 37.04
CA TYR A 522 3.41 -17.10 36.75
C TYR A 522 3.26 -15.90 37.67
N LEU A 523 2.03 -15.36 37.80
CA LEU A 523 1.74 -14.23 38.67
C LEU A 523 2.08 -14.54 40.15
N ARG A 524 1.78 -15.76 40.62
CA ARG A 524 2.15 -16.22 41.97
C ARG A 524 3.67 -16.27 42.17
N LEU A 525 4.40 -16.83 41.21
CA LEU A 525 5.87 -16.91 41.24
C LEU A 525 6.51 -15.51 41.18
N TYR A 526 5.98 -14.62 40.35
CA TYR A 526 6.39 -13.22 40.26
C TYR A 526 6.26 -12.52 41.61
N LYS A 527 5.08 -12.58 42.24
CA LYS A 527 4.82 -11.97 43.56
C LYS A 527 5.72 -12.54 44.66
N THR A 528 5.93 -13.85 44.67
CA THR A 528 6.81 -14.50 45.65
C THR A 528 8.26 -14.04 45.50
N SER A 529 8.74 -13.93 44.25
CA SER A 529 10.09 -13.47 43.95
C SER A 529 10.27 -11.99 44.27
N TRP A 530 9.26 -11.16 43.99
CA TRP A 530 9.26 -9.73 44.32
C TRP A 530 9.36 -9.50 45.83
N LEU A 531 8.56 -10.21 46.64
CA LEU A 531 8.63 -10.16 48.10
C LEU A 531 10.03 -10.53 48.61
N LYS A 532 10.63 -11.59 48.04
CA LYS A 532 11.99 -12.01 48.40
C LYS A 532 13.01 -10.92 48.08
N LEU A 533 12.94 -10.31 46.88
CA LEU A 533 13.82 -9.23 46.48
C LEU A 533 13.70 -8.00 47.41
N GLN A 534 12.50 -7.66 47.85
CA GLN A 534 12.30 -6.58 48.83
C GLN A 534 12.97 -6.88 50.17
N THR A 535 12.97 -8.14 50.60
CA THR A 535 13.64 -8.54 51.85
C THR A 535 15.16 -8.64 51.75
N THR A 536 15.72 -8.82 50.55
CA THR A 536 17.16 -9.05 50.34
C THR A 536 17.89 -7.87 49.70
N SER A 537 17.17 -6.89 49.14
CA SER A 537 17.77 -5.68 48.58
C SER A 537 18.29 -4.79 49.71
N PRO A 538 19.53 -4.24 49.60
CA PRO A 538 19.99 -3.22 50.54
C PRO A 538 18.99 -2.06 50.54
N LEU A 539 18.55 -1.63 51.72
CA LEU A 539 17.83 -0.37 51.84
C LEU A 539 18.76 0.73 51.33
N LEU A 540 18.32 1.47 50.31
CA LEU A 540 18.98 2.71 49.92
C LEU A 540 18.76 3.68 51.09
N ASP A 541 19.83 4.00 51.83
CA ASP A 541 19.79 5.04 52.86
C ASP A 541 19.29 6.33 52.20
N SER A 542 18.15 6.80 52.70
CA SER A 542 17.36 7.95 52.23
C SER A 542 18.07 9.28 52.37
#